data_AF-A0A9E6A363-F1
#
_entry.id   AF-A0A9E6A363-F1
#
_cell.length_a   1.000
_cell.length_b   1.000
_cell.length_c   1.000
_cell.angle_alpha   90.00
_cell.angle_beta   90.00
_cell.angle_gamma   90.00
#
_symmetry.space_group_name_H-M   'P 1'
#
loop_
_entity.id
_entity.type
_entity.pdbx_description
1 polymer ?
#
loop_
_entity_poly.entity_id
_entity_poly.type
_entity_poly.pdbx_seq_one_letter_code
_entity_poly.pdbx_strand_id
1 'polypeptide(L)'
;MDIGKNGILQKTFGLRINDDSIAPFSKVGESYPAKGSYTFSTSEDNQDHITLEFHCSSENFASKDSFVGAVRISGYRLEAAKEPMIRIHYEISSNKIIVWATNEKVNGHVSLAIIDNYKLKSDENTETESVSVFDKEGNRHNIRKDEYRSNILPGIFERSWDDPQKLYNVIISAINDGFNAEVIDPAKRLFEIDKNHERSSTILGISLLKNEYYNEAQKHYENYMLKNGKSGVILTNLAKAYSFQGNETRAKEVLWEAIELYPNLDNAVQWLAAIARDSGGEEDYLQTLELVSRIDGSWYADLWLARNDLEKNNKCEAIVRYKKILALASDSTDALYMISGDLGKHGALEEIINLIYPVYCLEKHGTDPAMNVLQALLELGYSDQGKSLLSKLKKLDRPDLVEHIHYYDDAFTKCV
;
A
#
# COMPACT_ATOMS: atom_id res chain seq x y z
N MET A 1 -2.36 -17.24 17.27
CA MET A 1 -2.45 -17.14 18.75
C MET A 1 -2.89 -18.48 19.32
N ASP A 2 -2.56 -18.78 20.58
CA ASP A 2 -2.96 -20.05 21.20
C ASP A 2 -4.40 -19.92 21.74
N ILE A 3 -5.37 -20.32 20.93
CA ILE A 3 -6.81 -20.19 21.19
C ILE A 3 -7.40 -21.60 21.29
N GLY A 4 -8.05 -21.90 22.42
CA GLY A 4 -8.73 -23.18 22.64
C GLY A 4 -9.97 -23.33 21.73
N LYS A 5 -10.41 -24.57 21.52
CA LYS A 5 -11.58 -24.92 20.68
C LYS A 5 -12.90 -24.22 21.06
N ASN A 6 -12.96 -23.61 22.24
CA ASN A 6 -14.08 -22.87 22.80
C ASN A 6 -13.95 -21.34 22.67
N GLY A 7 -12.95 -20.85 21.93
CA GLY A 7 -12.68 -19.41 21.81
C GLY A 7 -12.08 -18.80 23.08
N ILE A 8 -11.44 -19.60 23.93
CA ILE A 8 -10.77 -19.13 25.15
C ILE A 8 -9.25 -19.09 24.93
N LEU A 9 -8.62 -17.98 25.28
CA LEU A 9 -7.17 -17.80 25.19
C LEU A 9 -6.42 -18.79 26.09
N GLN A 10 -5.44 -19.50 25.51
CA GLN A 10 -4.56 -20.44 26.22
C GLN A 10 -3.24 -19.78 26.64
N LYS A 11 -2.92 -18.61 26.10
CA LYS A 11 -1.74 -17.80 26.46
C LYS A 11 -2.15 -16.35 26.69
N THR A 12 -1.43 -15.67 27.59
CA THR A 12 -1.56 -14.24 27.83
C THR A 12 -0.92 -13.50 26.66
N PHE A 13 -1.60 -12.48 26.17
CA PHE A 13 -1.09 -11.54 25.18
C PHE A 13 -0.92 -10.16 25.82
N GLY A 14 0.22 -9.52 25.58
CA GLY A 14 0.50 -8.22 26.19
C GLY A 14 1.76 -7.55 25.70
N LEU A 15 2.05 -6.39 26.27
CA LEU A 15 3.24 -5.60 25.98
C LEU A 15 4.38 -5.96 26.92
N ARG A 16 5.60 -6.05 26.40
CA ARG A 16 6.80 -6.04 27.25
C ARG A 16 6.95 -4.67 27.88
N ILE A 17 7.15 -4.65 29.19
CA ILE A 17 7.49 -3.44 29.94
C ILE A 17 8.91 -3.55 30.51
N ASN A 18 9.38 -2.48 31.18
CA ASN A 18 10.80 -2.27 31.50
C ASN A 18 11.48 -3.37 32.33
N ASP A 19 10.73 -4.13 33.13
CA ASP A 19 11.23 -5.24 33.96
C ASP A 19 11.12 -6.59 33.25
N ASP A 20 10.95 -6.58 31.93
CA ASP A 20 10.63 -7.73 31.09
C ASP A 20 9.32 -8.43 31.45
N SER A 21 8.47 -7.86 32.31
CA SER A 21 7.13 -8.41 32.51
C SER A 21 6.23 -8.12 31.31
N ILE A 22 5.20 -8.95 31.15
CA ILE A 22 4.17 -8.78 30.13
C ILE A 22 2.97 -8.08 30.78
N ALA A 23 2.72 -6.83 30.40
CA ALA A 23 1.51 -6.10 30.75
C ALA A 23 0.34 -6.65 29.90
N PRO A 24 -0.61 -7.40 30.49
CA PRO A 24 -1.57 -8.19 29.74
C PRO A 24 -2.65 -7.30 29.12
N PHE A 25 -2.84 -7.45 27.82
CA PHE A 25 -3.99 -6.93 27.06
C PHE A 25 -5.13 -7.93 27.04
N SER A 26 -4.80 -9.23 26.99
CA SER A 26 -5.77 -10.31 27.14
C SER A 26 -5.12 -11.45 27.91
N LYS A 27 -5.79 -11.92 28.95
CA LYS A 27 -5.26 -12.94 29.86
C LYS A 27 -5.69 -14.33 29.42
N VAL A 28 -4.89 -15.34 29.80
CA VAL A 28 -5.33 -16.74 29.77
C VAL A 28 -6.71 -16.85 30.41
N GLY A 29 -7.64 -17.55 29.75
CA GLY A 29 -8.99 -17.76 30.24
C GLY A 29 -10.02 -16.73 29.77
N GLU A 30 -9.61 -15.62 29.16
CA GLU A 30 -10.53 -14.64 28.58
C GLU A 30 -11.06 -15.08 27.20
N SER A 31 -12.26 -14.60 26.86
CA SER A 31 -12.89 -14.88 25.58
C SER A 31 -12.23 -14.09 24.45
N TYR A 32 -12.02 -14.77 23.34
CA TYR A 32 -11.51 -14.25 22.08
C TYR A 32 -12.66 -14.13 21.05
N PRO A 33 -12.71 -13.11 20.16
CA PRO A 33 -11.73 -12.05 19.95
C PRO A 33 -11.70 -11.02 21.08
N ALA A 34 -10.54 -10.39 21.26
CA ALA A 34 -10.33 -9.38 22.28
C ALA A 34 -10.01 -8.02 21.64
N LYS A 35 -10.58 -6.96 22.22
CA LYS A 35 -10.28 -5.58 21.83
C LYS A 35 -10.21 -4.70 23.06
N GLY A 36 -9.39 -3.66 22.99
CA GLY A 36 -9.24 -2.75 24.11
C GLY A 36 -8.29 -1.61 23.78
N SER A 37 -7.93 -0.87 24.83
CA SER A 37 -6.95 0.21 24.71
C SER A 37 -6.04 0.28 25.92
N TYR A 38 -4.82 0.73 25.73
CA TYR A 38 -3.83 0.96 26.76
C TYR A 38 -3.15 2.31 26.56
N THR A 39 -3.02 3.08 27.63
CA THR A 39 -2.40 4.40 27.60
C THR A 39 -1.04 4.36 28.29
N PHE A 40 -0.05 4.96 27.66
CA PHE A 40 1.31 5.09 28.16
C PHE A 40 1.92 6.42 27.72
N SER A 41 3.14 6.69 28.16
CA SER A 41 3.91 7.88 27.78
C SER A 41 5.37 7.53 27.54
N THR A 42 6.10 8.45 26.90
CA THR A 42 7.55 8.42 26.74
C THR A 42 8.28 8.38 28.08
N SER A 43 9.44 7.70 28.10
CA SER A 43 10.32 7.62 29.27
C SER A 43 11.36 8.74 29.31
N GLU A 44 11.59 9.41 28.18
CA GLU A 44 12.57 10.49 28.04
C GLU A 44 11.96 11.70 27.31
N ASP A 45 12.62 12.84 27.43
CA ASP A 45 12.20 14.09 26.83
C ASP A 45 12.34 14.05 25.30
N ASN A 46 11.32 14.53 24.60
CA ASN A 46 11.33 14.76 23.15
C ASN A 46 11.68 13.53 22.29
N GLN A 47 11.35 12.32 22.76
CA GLN A 47 11.49 11.10 21.96
C GLN A 47 10.63 11.21 20.70
N ASP A 48 11.21 10.95 19.53
CA ASP A 48 10.55 11.03 18.22
C ASP A 48 9.83 9.74 17.82
N HIS A 49 10.13 8.64 18.51
CA HIS A 49 9.44 7.37 18.37
C HIS A 49 9.47 6.52 19.65
N ILE A 50 8.54 5.57 19.73
CA ILE A 50 8.51 4.52 20.75
C ILE A 50 8.36 3.17 20.05
N THR A 51 9.17 2.19 20.46
CA THR A 51 9.03 0.80 20.01
C THR A 51 8.31 -0.01 21.06
N LEU A 52 7.22 -0.65 20.66
CA LEU A 52 6.45 -1.53 21.53
C LEU A 52 6.59 -2.96 21.08
N GLU A 53 7.08 -3.81 21.97
CA GLU A 53 7.21 -5.24 21.73
C GLU A 53 6.00 -5.98 22.30
N PHE A 54 5.36 -6.77 21.44
CA PHE A 54 4.21 -7.59 21.79
C PHE A 54 4.64 -9.02 22.03
N HIS A 55 4.12 -9.61 23.10
CA HIS A 55 4.47 -10.95 23.53
C HIS A 55 3.22 -11.81 23.77
N CYS A 56 3.34 -13.09 23.46
CA CYS A 56 2.34 -14.13 23.73
C CYS A 56 3.01 -15.27 24.51
N SER A 57 2.57 -15.51 25.74
CA SER A 57 3.19 -16.50 26.62
C SER A 57 2.24 -17.04 27.68
N SER A 58 2.48 -18.26 28.16
CA SER A 58 1.92 -18.76 29.42
C SER A 58 2.66 -18.21 30.64
N GLU A 59 3.87 -17.70 30.44
CA GLU A 59 4.71 -17.06 31.46
C GLU A 59 4.43 -15.56 31.54
N ASN A 60 4.64 -14.97 32.71
CA ASN A 60 4.46 -13.52 32.91
C ASN A 60 5.63 -12.66 32.41
N PHE A 61 6.67 -13.28 31.86
CA PHE A 61 7.89 -12.61 31.41
C PHE A 61 8.08 -12.72 29.88
N ALA A 62 8.57 -11.62 29.31
CA ALA A 62 8.98 -11.50 27.93
C ALA A 62 10.28 -12.28 27.69
N SER A 63 10.30 -13.04 26.61
CA SER A 63 11.46 -13.78 26.13
C SER A 63 11.48 -13.74 24.61
N LYS A 64 12.60 -14.16 24.02
CA LYS A 64 12.70 -14.32 22.56
C LYS A 64 11.62 -15.26 22.01
N ASP A 65 11.20 -16.25 22.77
CA ASP A 65 10.19 -17.22 22.35
C ASP A 65 8.78 -16.66 22.41
N SER A 66 8.49 -15.77 23.38
CA SER A 66 7.20 -15.10 23.47
C SER A 66 7.01 -13.91 22.54
N PHE A 67 8.09 -13.38 21.93
CA PHE A 67 7.99 -12.24 21.00
C PHE A 67 7.11 -12.56 19.78
N VAL A 68 6.10 -11.73 19.54
CA VAL A 68 5.14 -11.81 18.43
C VAL A 68 5.47 -10.79 17.33
N GLY A 69 5.87 -9.58 17.73
CA GLY A 69 6.18 -8.51 16.79
C GLY A 69 6.41 -7.20 17.53
N ALA A 70 6.89 -6.20 16.80
CA ALA A 70 7.10 -4.86 17.34
C ALA A 70 6.42 -3.80 16.47
N VAL A 71 5.92 -2.76 17.10
CA VAL A 71 5.35 -1.59 16.42
C VAL A 71 6.15 -0.36 16.82
N ARG A 72 6.63 0.36 15.82
CA ARG A 72 7.20 1.69 16.00
C ARG A 72 6.08 2.73 15.88
N ILE A 73 5.92 3.54 16.91
CA ILE A 73 4.96 4.63 16.96
C ILE A 73 5.76 5.93 16.87
N SER A 74 5.41 6.77 15.91
CA SER A 74 6.00 8.08 15.65
C SER A 74 4.89 9.06 15.27
N GLY A 75 5.17 10.36 15.18
CA GLY A 75 4.17 11.36 14.78
C GLY A 75 3.29 11.87 15.91
N TYR A 76 3.63 11.58 17.17
CA TYR A 76 3.10 12.30 18.33
C TYR A 76 3.92 13.57 18.58
N ARG A 77 3.32 14.55 19.26
CA ARG A 77 4.02 15.79 19.63
C ARG A 77 5.18 15.49 20.57
N LEU A 78 6.37 16.00 20.23
CA LEU A 78 7.54 15.93 21.10
C LEU A 78 7.28 16.80 22.33
N GLU A 79 7.20 16.18 23.50
CA GLU A 79 7.04 16.84 24.80
C GLU A 79 8.03 16.23 25.79
N ALA A 80 8.12 16.81 27.00
CA ALA A 80 8.95 16.24 28.07
C ALA A 80 8.50 14.80 28.44
N ALA A 81 9.38 14.02 29.05
CA ALA A 81 9.05 12.68 29.52
C ALA A 81 7.75 12.69 30.32
N LYS A 82 6.91 11.67 30.14
CA LYS A 82 5.59 11.53 30.79
C LYS A 82 4.49 12.50 30.33
N GLU A 83 4.78 13.46 29.47
CA GLU A 83 3.77 14.39 28.93
C GLU A 83 3.00 13.86 27.69
N PRO A 84 3.64 13.18 26.71
CA PRO A 84 2.92 12.59 25.60
C PRO A 84 1.98 11.48 26.08
N MET A 85 0.68 11.74 26.10
CA MET A 85 -0.31 10.72 26.44
C MET A 85 -0.73 9.96 25.18
N ILE A 86 -0.11 8.80 24.96
CA ILE A 86 -0.36 7.98 23.77
C ILE A 86 -1.27 6.82 24.18
N ARG A 87 -2.46 6.78 23.59
CA ARG A 87 -3.40 5.67 23.71
C ARG A 87 -3.27 4.77 22.50
N ILE A 88 -2.96 3.51 22.76
CA ILE A 88 -3.06 2.44 21.77
C ILE A 88 -4.40 1.77 21.90
N HIS A 89 -5.00 1.51 20.75
CA HIS A 89 -6.12 0.61 20.60
C HIS A 89 -5.61 -0.65 19.91
N TYR A 90 -6.14 -1.80 20.33
CA TYR A 90 -5.82 -3.07 19.71
C TYR A 90 -7.09 -3.86 19.44
N GLU A 91 -7.06 -4.59 18.33
CA GLU A 91 -8.03 -5.61 17.99
C GLU A 91 -7.27 -6.89 17.63
N ILE A 92 -7.62 -7.96 18.34
CA ILE A 92 -6.97 -9.25 18.23
C ILE A 92 -7.87 -10.19 17.43
N SER A 93 -7.45 -10.48 16.19
CA SER A 93 -8.05 -11.45 15.27
C SER A 93 -7.19 -12.74 15.18
N SER A 94 -7.67 -13.82 14.53
CA SER A 94 -7.10 -15.17 14.73
C SER A 94 -5.62 -15.25 14.34
N ASN A 95 -5.24 -14.44 13.34
CA ASN A 95 -3.92 -14.38 12.74
C ASN A 95 -3.28 -12.98 12.77
N LYS A 96 -4.03 -11.92 13.13
CA LYS A 96 -3.55 -10.53 13.09
C LYS A 96 -3.89 -9.77 14.35
N ILE A 97 -2.95 -8.98 14.84
CA ILE A 97 -3.23 -7.90 15.79
C ILE A 97 -3.23 -6.60 15.00
N ILE A 98 -4.37 -5.92 14.99
CA ILE A 98 -4.46 -4.56 14.49
C ILE A 98 -4.19 -3.65 15.67
N VAL A 99 -3.20 -2.78 15.55
CA VAL A 99 -2.82 -1.82 16.57
C VAL A 99 -2.85 -0.43 15.95
N TRP A 100 -3.54 0.51 16.57
CA TRP A 100 -3.43 1.92 16.18
C TRP A 100 -3.25 2.82 17.39
N ALA A 101 -2.46 3.86 17.22
CA ALA A 101 -2.13 4.81 18.26
C ALA A 101 -2.86 6.14 18.02
N THR A 102 -3.30 6.76 19.10
CA THR A 102 -3.92 8.09 19.15
C THR A 102 -3.26 8.90 20.26
N ASN A 103 -3.15 10.22 20.10
CA ASN A 103 -2.75 11.09 21.20
C ASN A 103 -4.01 11.53 21.97
N GLU A 104 -4.02 11.36 23.29
CA GLU A 104 -5.21 11.71 24.10
C GLU A 104 -5.44 13.21 24.23
N LYS A 105 -4.38 14.02 24.10
CA LYS A 105 -4.47 15.49 24.17
C LYS A 105 -4.96 16.07 22.83
N VAL A 106 -4.72 15.37 21.73
CA VAL A 106 -5.05 15.79 20.36
C VAL A 106 -5.53 14.54 19.63
N ASN A 107 -6.84 14.37 19.46
CA ASN A 107 -7.53 13.18 18.87
C ASN A 107 -7.13 12.82 17.41
N GLY A 108 -5.88 13.01 17.00
CA GLY A 108 -5.32 12.57 15.73
C GLY A 108 -4.80 11.14 15.80
N HIS A 109 -5.01 10.38 14.72
CA HIS A 109 -4.33 9.11 14.49
C HIS A 109 -2.82 9.34 14.36
N VAL A 110 -2.04 8.61 15.16
CA VAL A 110 -0.58 8.72 15.26
C VAL A 110 0.11 7.63 14.43
N SER A 111 -0.40 6.39 14.46
CA SER A 111 0.16 5.26 13.70
C SER A 111 -0.85 4.12 13.58
N LEU A 112 -0.81 3.35 12.48
CA LEU A 112 -1.55 2.10 12.27
C LEU A 112 -0.54 1.00 11.93
N ALA A 113 -0.59 -0.12 12.64
CA ALA A 113 0.22 -1.30 12.39
C ALA A 113 -0.64 -2.56 12.42
N ILE A 114 -0.38 -3.46 11.48
CA ILE A 114 -0.94 -4.81 11.46
C ILE A 114 0.21 -5.76 11.77
N ILE A 115 0.13 -6.44 12.91
CA ILE A 115 1.12 -7.43 13.33
C ILE A 115 0.57 -8.80 12.99
N ASP A 116 1.22 -9.47 12.06
CA ASP A 116 0.94 -10.88 11.78
C ASP A 116 1.56 -11.76 12.87
N ASN A 117 0.78 -12.69 13.42
CA ASN A 117 1.29 -13.62 14.43
C ASN A 117 1.91 -14.86 13.77
N TYR A 118 3.17 -14.78 13.32
CA TYR A 118 3.85 -15.87 12.60
C TYR A 118 4.47 -16.97 13.47
N LYS A 119 4.31 -16.95 14.79
CA LYS A 119 4.76 -18.07 15.63
C LYS A 119 3.62 -19.01 15.93
N LEU A 120 3.37 -19.92 14.99
CA LEU A 120 2.98 -21.32 15.21
C LEU A 120 3.22 -22.08 13.89
N LYS A 121 4.49 -22.41 13.61
CA LYS A 121 4.79 -23.73 13.03
C LYS A 121 4.75 -24.71 14.20
N SER A 122 3.56 -25.22 14.48
CA SER A 122 3.41 -26.55 15.04
C SER A 122 2.43 -27.25 14.12
N ASP A 123 2.91 -28.33 13.52
CA ASP A 123 2.10 -29.24 12.72
C ASP A 123 0.76 -29.52 13.42
N GLU A 124 -0.33 -29.53 12.64
CA GLU A 124 -1.72 -29.76 13.06
C GLU A 124 -2.55 -28.54 13.52
N ASN A 125 -2.68 -27.51 12.66
CA ASN A 125 -4.01 -26.98 12.33
C ASN A 125 -3.98 -26.10 11.07
N THR A 126 -4.55 -26.62 9.99
CA THR A 126 -4.90 -25.85 8.79
C THR A 126 -6.09 -24.95 9.12
N GLU A 127 -5.84 -23.72 9.58
CA GLU A 127 -6.75 -22.64 9.17
C GLU A 127 -6.58 -22.56 7.66
N THR A 128 -7.56 -23.08 6.94
CA THR A 128 -7.51 -23.21 5.50
C THR A 128 -7.45 -21.82 4.90
N GLU A 129 -6.26 -21.37 4.53
CA GLU A 129 -6.11 -20.24 3.61
C GLU A 129 -7.12 -20.44 2.49
N SER A 130 -7.93 -19.43 2.19
CA SER A 130 -8.97 -19.53 1.17
C SER A 130 -8.81 -18.43 0.13
N VAL A 131 -9.24 -18.73 -1.09
CA VAL A 131 -9.33 -17.79 -2.20
C VAL A 131 -10.79 -17.43 -2.38
N SER A 132 -11.06 -16.15 -2.63
CA SER A 132 -12.38 -15.70 -3.01
C SER A 132 -12.59 -15.89 -4.51
N VAL A 133 -13.59 -16.68 -4.88
CA VAL A 133 -14.02 -16.88 -6.26
C VAL A 133 -15.42 -16.31 -6.44
N PHE A 134 -15.75 -15.91 -7.66
CA PHE A 134 -17.08 -15.43 -8.00
C PHE A 134 -17.77 -16.43 -8.93
N ASP A 135 -19.03 -16.74 -8.68
CA ASP A 135 -19.85 -17.53 -9.60
C ASP A 135 -20.32 -16.70 -10.81
N LYS A 136 -21.10 -17.31 -11.71
CA LYS A 136 -21.57 -16.65 -12.95
C LYS A 136 -22.58 -15.53 -12.66
N GLU A 137 -23.19 -15.58 -11.48
CA GLU A 137 -24.16 -14.64 -10.97
C GLU A 137 -23.50 -13.50 -10.17
N GLY A 138 -22.17 -13.56 -9.97
CA GLY A 138 -21.37 -12.56 -9.27
C GLY A 138 -21.35 -12.71 -7.74
N ASN A 139 -21.84 -13.82 -7.19
CA ASN A 139 -21.76 -14.08 -5.75
C ASN A 139 -20.35 -14.55 -5.38
N ARG A 140 -19.85 -14.03 -4.27
CA ARG A 140 -18.54 -14.39 -3.72
C ARG A 140 -18.63 -15.69 -2.92
N HIS A 141 -17.77 -16.64 -3.23
CA HIS A 141 -17.55 -17.89 -2.51
C HIS A 141 -16.10 -17.97 -2.03
N ASN A 142 -15.85 -18.60 -0.88
CA ASN A 142 -14.49 -18.84 -0.40
C ASN A 142 -14.17 -20.33 -0.53
N ILE A 143 -13.08 -20.64 -1.23
CA ILE A 143 -12.60 -22.01 -1.46
C ILE A 143 -11.24 -22.16 -0.79
N ARG A 144 -10.99 -23.30 -0.15
CA ARG A 144 -9.69 -23.57 0.46
C ARG A 144 -8.58 -23.56 -0.61
N LYS A 145 -7.40 -23.01 -0.29
CA LYS A 145 -6.29 -22.87 -1.24
C LYS A 145 -5.75 -24.20 -1.71
N ASP A 146 -5.76 -25.25 -0.89
CA ASP A 146 -5.35 -26.60 -1.29
C ASP A 146 -6.33 -27.18 -2.33
N GLU A 147 -7.63 -27.06 -2.06
CA GLU A 147 -8.68 -27.45 -3.01
C GLU A 147 -8.61 -26.63 -4.31
N TYR A 148 -8.45 -25.32 -4.19
CA TYR A 148 -8.34 -24.43 -5.35
C TYR A 148 -7.10 -24.77 -6.18
N ARG A 149 -5.94 -24.96 -5.54
CA ARG A 149 -4.66 -25.32 -6.18
C ARG A 149 -4.75 -26.64 -6.94
N SER A 150 -5.36 -27.67 -6.34
CA SER A 150 -5.38 -29.01 -6.92
C SER A 150 -6.51 -29.22 -7.93
N ASN A 151 -7.68 -28.63 -7.71
CA ASN A 151 -8.89 -28.99 -8.45
C ASN A 151 -9.39 -27.90 -9.41
N ILE A 152 -9.06 -26.63 -9.17
CA ILE A 152 -9.65 -25.51 -9.88
C ILE A 152 -8.64 -24.79 -10.76
N LEU A 153 -7.53 -24.34 -10.15
CA LEU A 153 -6.50 -23.55 -10.81
C LEU A 153 -5.91 -24.22 -12.07
N PRO A 154 -5.61 -25.53 -12.09
CA PRO A 154 -5.10 -26.20 -13.29
C PRO A 154 -6.08 -26.10 -14.46
N GLY A 155 -7.37 -26.33 -14.21
CA GLY A 155 -8.41 -26.20 -15.23
C GLY A 155 -8.62 -24.76 -15.71
N ILE A 156 -8.36 -23.75 -14.86
CA ILE A 156 -8.37 -22.34 -15.27
C ILE A 156 -7.18 -22.05 -16.20
N PHE A 157 -5.99 -22.59 -15.90
CA PHE A 157 -4.84 -22.47 -16.79
C PHE A 157 -5.07 -23.18 -18.13
N GLU A 158 -5.58 -24.42 -18.13
CA GLU A 158 -5.89 -25.15 -19.37
C GLU A 158 -6.85 -24.37 -20.28
N ARG A 159 -7.92 -23.79 -19.72
CA ARG A 159 -8.88 -23.00 -20.49
C ARG A 159 -8.34 -21.66 -21.00
N SER A 160 -7.29 -21.14 -20.37
CA SER A 160 -6.66 -19.88 -20.75
C SER A 160 -5.36 -20.05 -21.54
N TRP A 161 -4.87 -21.28 -21.71
CA TRP A 161 -3.51 -21.61 -22.18
C TRP A 161 -3.09 -20.98 -23.51
N ASP A 162 -4.04 -20.80 -24.44
CA ASP A 162 -3.81 -20.25 -25.78
C ASP A 162 -4.39 -18.83 -25.97
N ASP A 163 -4.87 -18.20 -24.91
CA ASP A 163 -5.39 -16.82 -24.91
C ASP A 163 -4.46 -15.92 -24.07
N PRO A 164 -3.58 -15.11 -24.68
CA PRO A 164 -2.57 -14.34 -23.96
C PRO A 164 -3.16 -13.40 -22.89
N GLN A 165 -4.30 -12.77 -23.16
CA GLN A 165 -4.90 -11.84 -22.22
C GLN A 165 -5.50 -12.56 -21.01
N LYS A 166 -6.21 -13.67 -21.25
CA LYS A 166 -6.77 -14.46 -20.15
C LYS A 166 -5.67 -15.13 -19.34
N LEU A 167 -4.66 -15.69 -20.00
CA LEU A 167 -3.53 -16.35 -19.34
C LEU A 167 -2.78 -15.36 -18.45
N TYR A 168 -2.50 -14.15 -18.95
CA TYR A 168 -1.93 -13.06 -18.17
C TYR A 168 -2.74 -12.76 -16.89
N ASN A 169 -4.06 -12.60 -17.01
CA ASN A 169 -4.93 -12.29 -15.87
C ASN A 169 -4.92 -13.42 -14.83
N VAL A 170 -4.96 -14.68 -15.27
CA VAL A 170 -4.91 -15.85 -14.37
C VAL A 170 -3.57 -15.92 -13.65
N ILE A 171 -2.46 -15.68 -14.33
CA ILE A 171 -1.12 -15.66 -13.71
C ILE A 171 -1.04 -14.57 -12.65
N ILE A 172 -1.48 -13.34 -12.94
CA ILE A 172 -1.49 -12.24 -11.96
C ILE A 172 -2.34 -12.60 -10.75
N SER A 173 -3.56 -13.13 -10.96
CA SER A 173 -4.42 -13.57 -9.85
C SER A 173 -3.71 -14.63 -9.01
N ALA A 174 -3.13 -15.65 -9.65
CA ALA A 174 -2.44 -16.73 -8.98
C ALA A 174 -1.23 -16.23 -8.16
N ILE A 175 -0.44 -15.29 -8.68
CA ILE A 175 0.66 -14.64 -7.94
C ILE A 175 0.13 -13.86 -6.73
N ASN A 176 -0.95 -13.09 -6.90
CA ASN A 176 -1.57 -12.32 -5.81
C ASN A 176 -2.14 -13.22 -4.71
N ASP A 177 -2.65 -14.39 -5.08
CA ASP A 177 -3.17 -15.41 -4.15
C ASP A 177 -2.06 -16.30 -3.54
N GLY A 178 -0.81 -16.13 -3.98
CA GLY A 178 0.37 -16.83 -3.46
C GLY A 178 0.64 -18.21 -4.09
N PHE A 179 0.02 -18.54 -5.22
CA PHE A 179 0.28 -19.75 -6.01
C PHE A 179 1.53 -19.60 -6.90
N ASN A 180 2.66 -19.24 -6.28
CA ASN A 180 3.89 -18.90 -7.01
C ASN A 180 4.47 -20.11 -7.77
N ALA A 181 4.41 -21.32 -7.20
CA ALA A 181 4.97 -22.52 -7.83
C ALA A 181 4.24 -22.90 -9.13
N GLU A 182 2.93 -22.63 -9.19
CA GLU A 182 2.07 -23.01 -10.30
C GLU A 182 2.22 -22.13 -11.53
N VAL A 183 2.80 -20.93 -11.40
CA VAL A 183 2.76 -19.92 -12.47
C VAL A 183 3.93 -19.95 -13.44
N ILE A 184 5.00 -20.71 -13.17
CA ILE A 184 6.21 -20.70 -14.02
C ILE A 184 5.91 -21.19 -15.43
N ASP A 185 5.29 -22.35 -15.59
CA ASP A 185 5.02 -22.92 -16.91
C ASP A 185 3.94 -22.13 -17.67
N PRO A 186 2.83 -21.69 -17.04
CA PRO A 186 1.93 -20.69 -17.63
C PRO A 186 2.65 -19.41 -18.08
N ALA A 187 3.60 -18.90 -17.31
CA ALA A 187 4.33 -17.68 -17.66
C ALA A 187 5.31 -17.88 -18.83
N LYS A 188 5.97 -19.04 -18.91
CA LYS A 188 6.74 -19.43 -20.11
C LYS A 188 5.84 -19.52 -21.33
N ARG A 189 4.66 -20.13 -21.19
CA ARG A 189 3.68 -20.20 -22.28
C ARG A 189 3.27 -18.81 -22.72
N LEU A 190 2.92 -17.92 -21.79
CA LEU A 190 2.57 -16.54 -22.10
C LEU A 190 3.69 -15.83 -22.87
N PHE A 191 4.95 -16.02 -22.47
CA PHE A 191 6.11 -15.48 -23.17
C PHE A 191 6.26 -15.96 -24.62
N GLU A 192 5.79 -17.18 -24.94
CA GLU A 192 5.79 -17.69 -26.31
C GLU A 192 4.68 -17.08 -27.19
N ILE A 193 3.50 -16.84 -26.63
CA ILE A 193 2.29 -16.52 -27.40
C ILE A 193 1.90 -15.05 -27.39
N ASP A 194 2.36 -14.27 -26.40
CA ASP A 194 1.96 -12.88 -26.24
C ASP A 194 2.71 -11.95 -27.20
N LYS A 195 1.98 -11.15 -27.95
CA LYS A 195 2.54 -10.12 -28.82
C LYS A 195 3.10 -8.93 -28.05
N ASN A 196 2.63 -8.73 -26.81
CA ASN A 196 3.25 -7.78 -25.90
C ASN A 196 4.47 -8.45 -25.23
N HIS A 197 5.62 -8.33 -25.89
CA HIS A 197 6.87 -8.93 -25.44
C HIS A 197 7.32 -8.40 -24.08
N GLU A 198 7.10 -7.11 -23.79
CA GLU A 198 7.46 -6.53 -22.48
C GLU A 198 6.61 -7.15 -21.37
N ARG A 199 5.29 -7.13 -21.52
CA ARG A 199 4.36 -7.65 -20.51
C ARG A 199 4.65 -9.11 -20.20
N SER A 200 4.78 -9.94 -21.22
CA SER A 200 5.02 -11.37 -21.03
C SER A 200 6.41 -11.66 -20.44
N SER A 201 7.43 -10.89 -20.83
CA SER A 201 8.76 -10.95 -20.24
C SER A 201 8.76 -10.56 -18.75
N THR A 202 8.05 -9.49 -18.40
CA THR A 202 7.86 -9.05 -17.01
C THR A 202 7.21 -10.16 -16.17
N ILE A 203 6.19 -10.84 -16.70
CA ILE A 203 5.47 -11.89 -15.96
C ILE A 203 6.31 -13.13 -15.75
N LEU A 204 7.04 -13.58 -16.78
CA LEU A 204 7.98 -14.69 -16.63
C LEU A 204 9.06 -14.36 -15.61
N GLY A 205 9.67 -13.19 -15.69
CA GLY A 205 10.69 -12.80 -14.74
C GLY A 205 10.16 -12.64 -13.31
N ILE A 206 8.98 -12.05 -13.08
CA ILE A 206 8.35 -11.99 -11.75
C ILE A 206 8.07 -13.40 -11.22
N SER A 207 7.58 -14.31 -12.07
CA SER A 207 7.33 -15.71 -11.69
C SER A 207 8.63 -16.40 -11.25
N LEU A 208 9.75 -16.16 -11.94
CA LEU A 208 11.07 -16.66 -11.54
C LEU A 208 11.51 -16.07 -10.19
N LEU A 209 11.38 -14.75 -10.00
CA LEU A 209 11.74 -14.09 -8.74
C LEU A 209 10.95 -14.62 -7.55
N LYS A 210 9.63 -14.84 -7.70
CA LYS A 210 8.77 -15.39 -6.64
C LYS A 210 9.08 -16.84 -6.28
N ASN A 211 9.80 -17.56 -7.13
CA ASN A 211 10.28 -18.92 -6.90
C ASN A 211 11.78 -18.96 -6.60
N GLU A 212 12.37 -17.81 -6.23
CA GLU A 212 13.78 -17.69 -5.83
C GLU A 212 14.80 -18.00 -6.94
N TYR A 213 14.35 -18.06 -8.19
CA TYR A 213 15.19 -18.27 -9.37
C TYR A 213 15.84 -16.97 -9.86
N TYR A 214 16.56 -16.29 -8.97
CA TYR A 214 17.06 -14.93 -9.21
C TYR A 214 18.05 -14.83 -10.38
N ASN A 215 18.97 -15.80 -10.49
CA ASN A 215 19.94 -15.85 -11.58
C ASN A 215 19.27 -16.06 -12.96
N GLU A 216 18.17 -16.82 -12.99
CA GLU A 216 17.42 -17.10 -14.21
C GLU A 216 16.58 -15.88 -14.60
N ALA A 217 15.96 -15.21 -13.62
CA ALA A 217 15.27 -13.93 -13.83
C ALA A 217 16.22 -12.86 -14.38
N GLN A 218 17.42 -12.72 -13.81
CA GLN A 218 18.44 -11.79 -14.29
C GLN A 218 18.78 -12.07 -15.76
N LYS A 219 19.18 -13.30 -16.10
CA LYS A 219 19.52 -13.70 -17.48
C LYS A 219 18.35 -13.50 -18.44
N HIS A 220 17.13 -13.79 -17.99
CA HIS A 220 15.92 -13.58 -18.77
C HIS A 220 15.73 -12.11 -19.16
N TYR A 221 15.83 -11.19 -18.19
CA TYR A 221 15.72 -9.75 -18.46
C TYR A 221 16.86 -9.21 -19.32
N GLU A 222 18.10 -9.64 -19.07
CA GLU A 222 19.25 -9.28 -19.92
C GLU A 222 19.04 -9.73 -21.37
N ASN A 223 18.61 -10.97 -21.59
CA ASN A 223 18.30 -11.51 -22.92
C ASN A 223 17.13 -10.78 -23.59
N TYR A 224 16.10 -10.42 -22.82
CA TYR A 224 15.00 -9.61 -23.33
C TYR A 224 15.52 -8.27 -23.86
N MET A 225 16.34 -7.57 -23.08
CA MET A 225 16.85 -6.25 -23.43
C MET A 225 17.80 -6.29 -24.64
N LEU A 226 18.59 -7.36 -24.78
CA LEU A 226 19.44 -7.57 -25.97
C LEU A 226 18.63 -7.66 -27.27
N LYS A 227 17.40 -8.18 -27.21
CA LYS A 227 16.54 -8.38 -28.40
C LYS A 227 15.57 -7.24 -28.65
N ASN A 228 15.03 -6.64 -27.59
CA ASN A 228 13.90 -5.70 -27.67
C ASN A 228 14.26 -4.28 -27.25
N GLY A 229 15.48 -4.06 -26.74
CA GLY A 229 15.89 -2.80 -26.13
C GLY A 229 15.51 -2.72 -24.65
N LYS A 230 16.01 -1.66 -24.00
CA LYS A 230 15.77 -1.39 -22.58
C LYS A 230 14.39 -0.77 -22.39
N SER A 231 13.74 -1.09 -21.29
CA SER A 231 12.55 -0.39 -20.82
C SER A 231 12.58 -0.22 -19.31
N GLY A 232 11.93 0.82 -18.81
CA GLY A 232 11.90 1.12 -17.37
C GLY A 232 11.36 -0.07 -16.57
N VAL A 233 10.25 -0.68 -17.01
CA VAL A 233 9.64 -1.81 -16.31
C VAL A 233 10.58 -3.01 -16.22
N ILE A 234 11.30 -3.33 -17.29
CA ILE A 234 12.23 -4.47 -17.29
C ILE A 234 13.46 -4.18 -16.44
N LEU A 235 14.03 -2.98 -16.53
CA LEU A 235 15.13 -2.55 -15.68
C LEU A 235 14.75 -2.56 -14.20
N THR A 236 13.58 -2.05 -13.82
CA THR A 236 13.10 -2.11 -12.44
C THR A 236 12.97 -3.54 -11.92
N ASN A 237 12.52 -4.49 -12.75
CA ASN A 237 12.47 -5.89 -12.34
C ASN A 237 13.83 -6.60 -12.37
N LEU A 238 14.76 -6.16 -13.22
CA LEU A 238 16.16 -6.60 -13.17
C LEU A 238 16.85 -6.12 -11.89
N ALA A 239 16.60 -4.88 -11.46
CA ALA A 239 17.06 -4.38 -10.18
C ALA A 239 16.56 -5.26 -9.01
N LYS A 240 15.31 -5.76 -9.06
CA LYS A 240 14.80 -6.74 -8.07
C LYS A 240 15.60 -8.03 -8.08
N ALA A 241 15.97 -8.54 -9.25
CA ALA A 241 16.81 -9.73 -9.35
C ALA A 241 18.17 -9.51 -8.66
N TYR A 242 18.82 -8.37 -8.90
CA TYR A 242 20.08 -8.02 -8.23
C TYR A 242 19.93 -7.85 -6.72
N SER A 243 18.87 -7.20 -6.24
CA SER A 243 18.62 -7.04 -4.81
C SER A 243 18.39 -8.40 -4.12
N PHE A 244 17.59 -9.29 -4.72
CA PHE A 244 17.41 -10.66 -4.17
C PHE A 244 18.69 -11.50 -4.19
N GLN A 245 19.66 -11.19 -5.05
CA GLN A 245 21.00 -11.78 -5.03
C GLN A 245 21.93 -11.14 -3.98
N GLY A 246 21.47 -10.12 -3.24
CA GLY A 246 22.27 -9.34 -2.30
C GLY A 246 23.18 -8.30 -2.95
N ASN A 247 23.01 -8.02 -4.24
CA ASN A 247 23.81 -7.04 -4.99
C ASN A 247 23.12 -5.67 -5.03
N GLU A 248 23.04 -5.04 -3.86
CA GLU A 248 22.33 -3.77 -3.69
C GLU A 248 22.94 -2.63 -4.52
N THR A 249 24.26 -2.60 -4.71
CA THR A 249 24.92 -1.59 -5.55
C THR A 249 24.43 -1.67 -7.00
N ARG A 250 24.42 -2.87 -7.59
CA ARG A 250 23.89 -3.04 -8.96
C ARG A 250 22.40 -2.79 -9.03
N ALA A 251 21.63 -3.19 -8.01
CA ALA A 251 20.21 -2.89 -7.95
C ALA A 251 19.94 -1.39 -8.06
N LYS A 252 20.65 -0.55 -7.29
CA LYS A 252 20.52 0.92 -7.35
C LYS A 252 20.94 1.49 -8.71
N GLU A 253 22.06 1.05 -9.28
CA GLU A 253 22.51 1.51 -10.60
C GLU A 253 21.48 1.23 -11.71
N VAL A 254 20.94 0.01 -11.74
CA VAL A 254 19.93 -0.40 -12.72
C VAL A 254 18.61 0.32 -12.48
N LEU A 255 18.26 0.58 -11.22
CA LEU A 255 17.07 1.34 -10.87
C LEU A 255 17.18 2.81 -11.30
N TRP A 256 18.36 3.43 -11.13
CA TRP A 256 18.63 4.75 -11.67
C TRP A 256 18.50 4.80 -13.19
N GLU A 257 19.05 3.81 -13.90
CA GLU A 257 18.90 3.70 -15.35
C GLU A 257 17.42 3.58 -15.77
N ALA A 258 16.61 2.84 -15.02
CA ALA A 258 15.16 2.74 -15.27
C ALA A 258 14.48 4.12 -15.18
N ILE A 259 14.86 4.92 -14.19
CA ILE A 259 14.33 6.26 -13.92
C ILE A 259 14.81 7.27 -14.96
N GLU A 260 16.06 7.19 -15.42
CA GLU A 260 16.55 8.06 -16.50
C GLU A 260 15.78 7.86 -17.81
N LEU A 261 15.35 6.62 -18.09
CA LEU A 261 14.52 6.33 -19.27
C LEU A 261 13.05 6.72 -19.05
N TYR A 262 12.51 6.49 -17.85
CA TYR A 262 11.11 6.74 -17.52
C TYR A 262 10.99 7.36 -16.12
N PRO A 263 11.16 8.69 -15.99
CA PRO A 263 11.28 9.35 -14.68
C PRO A 263 9.97 9.37 -13.87
N ASN A 264 8.86 8.96 -14.49
CA ASN A 264 7.54 8.90 -13.88
C ASN A 264 7.08 7.46 -13.60
N LEU A 265 8.00 6.49 -13.69
CA LEU A 265 7.75 5.12 -13.27
C LEU A 265 7.73 5.06 -11.74
N ASP A 266 6.54 5.17 -11.19
CA ASP A 266 6.25 5.35 -9.76
C ASP A 266 6.99 4.38 -8.84
N ASN A 267 6.95 3.08 -9.17
CA ASN A 267 7.55 2.02 -8.38
C ASN A 267 9.09 2.10 -8.36
N ALA A 268 9.71 2.59 -9.44
CA ALA A 268 11.14 2.73 -9.54
C ALA A 268 11.63 3.90 -8.69
N VAL A 269 10.97 5.05 -8.83
CA VAL A 269 11.28 6.27 -8.06
C VAL A 269 11.06 6.04 -6.57
N GLN A 270 9.92 5.47 -6.17
CA GLN A 270 9.64 5.17 -4.77
C GLN A 270 10.65 4.20 -4.18
N TRP A 271 11.03 3.16 -4.93
CA TRP A 271 11.98 2.18 -4.42
C TRP A 271 13.38 2.78 -4.24
N LEU A 272 13.87 3.59 -5.19
CA LEU A 272 15.17 4.24 -5.05
C LEU A 272 15.16 5.22 -3.87
N ALA A 273 14.09 6.02 -3.73
CA ALA A 273 13.95 6.95 -2.63
C ALA A 273 13.86 6.22 -1.27
N ALA A 274 13.14 5.10 -1.20
CA ALA A 274 13.07 4.26 0.02
C ALA A 274 14.46 3.70 0.40
N ILE A 275 15.22 3.20 -0.57
CA ILE A 275 16.60 2.77 -0.37
C ILE A 275 17.46 3.91 0.21
N ALA A 276 17.29 5.13 -0.30
CA ALA A 276 18.02 6.31 0.19
C ALA A 276 17.61 6.68 1.62
N ARG A 277 16.30 6.60 1.91
CA ARG A 277 15.75 6.81 3.26
C ARG A 277 16.32 5.81 4.26
N ASP A 278 16.42 4.55 3.89
CA ASP A 278 16.94 3.49 4.76
C ASP A 278 18.43 3.68 5.06
N SER A 279 19.20 4.27 4.14
CA SER A 279 20.64 4.52 4.33
C SER A 279 20.98 5.84 5.02
N GLY A 280 20.24 6.93 4.74
CA GLY A 280 20.58 8.28 5.20
C GLY A 280 19.41 9.10 5.73
N GLY A 281 18.25 8.46 5.95
CA GLY A 281 17.07 9.11 6.51
C GLY A 281 16.36 10.05 5.55
N GLU A 282 15.59 10.98 6.11
CA GLU A 282 14.70 11.85 5.31
C GLU A 282 15.47 12.83 4.41
N GLU A 283 16.69 13.22 4.78
CA GLU A 283 17.53 14.10 3.96
C GLU A 283 17.90 13.42 2.63
N ASP A 284 18.40 12.19 2.68
CA ASP A 284 18.77 11.40 1.49
C ASP A 284 17.54 11.04 0.64
N TYR A 285 16.40 10.79 1.27
CA TYR A 285 15.11 10.60 0.58
C TYR A 285 14.76 11.83 -0.28
N LEU A 286 14.75 13.02 0.34
CA LEU A 286 14.41 14.26 -0.35
C LEU A 286 15.47 14.64 -1.39
N GLN A 287 16.76 14.44 -1.11
CA GLN A 287 17.83 14.67 -2.07
C GLN A 287 17.68 13.76 -3.30
N THR A 288 17.33 12.50 -3.10
CA THR A 288 17.09 11.56 -4.20
C THR A 288 15.91 12.01 -5.06
N LEU A 289 14.79 12.41 -4.45
CA LEU A 289 13.66 12.97 -5.18
C LEU A 289 14.04 14.25 -5.95
N GLU A 290 14.86 15.12 -5.36
CA GLU A 290 15.36 16.32 -6.04
C GLU A 290 16.33 16.02 -7.19
N LEU A 291 17.03 14.90 -7.17
CA LEU A 291 17.81 14.45 -8.33
C LEU A 291 16.88 13.97 -9.44
N VAL A 292 15.85 13.19 -9.10
CA VAL A 292 14.87 12.70 -10.07
C VAL A 292 14.00 13.83 -10.65
N SER A 293 13.66 14.86 -9.87
CA SER A 293 12.86 16.02 -10.31
C SER A 293 13.53 16.88 -11.40
N ARG A 294 14.86 16.74 -11.54
CA ARG A 294 15.68 17.43 -12.54
C ARG A 294 15.76 16.70 -13.87
N ILE A 295 15.29 15.45 -13.95
CA ILE A 295 15.23 14.71 -15.20
C ILE A 295 14.11 15.31 -16.06
N ASP A 296 14.38 15.53 -17.34
CA ASP A 296 13.41 16.11 -18.27
C ASP A 296 12.11 15.28 -18.31
N GLY A 297 10.97 15.96 -18.19
CA GLY A 297 9.65 15.32 -18.16
C GLY A 297 9.29 14.65 -16.83
N SER A 298 10.15 14.70 -15.81
CA SER A 298 9.84 14.23 -14.45
C SER A 298 8.79 15.10 -13.79
N TRP A 299 7.72 14.46 -13.31
CA TRP A 299 6.66 15.06 -12.51
C TRP A 299 6.33 14.22 -11.28
N TYR A 300 6.58 12.91 -11.31
CA TYR A 300 6.23 12.02 -10.21
C TYR A 300 7.04 12.31 -8.93
N ALA A 301 8.35 12.57 -9.05
CA ALA A 301 9.17 12.94 -7.90
C ALA A 301 8.74 14.30 -7.30
N ASP A 302 8.33 15.24 -8.15
CA ASP A 302 7.82 16.55 -7.70
C ASP A 302 6.51 16.43 -6.90
N LEU A 303 5.69 15.38 -7.10
CA LEU A 303 4.50 15.15 -6.27
C LEU A 303 4.89 14.90 -4.81
N TRP A 304 5.90 14.07 -4.59
CA TRP A 304 6.37 13.76 -3.24
C TRP A 304 7.08 14.95 -2.58
N LEU A 305 7.83 15.73 -3.35
CA LEU A 305 8.44 16.97 -2.86
C LEU A 305 7.38 18.01 -2.48
N ALA A 306 6.34 18.17 -3.31
CA ALA A 306 5.22 19.07 -3.02
C ALA A 306 4.43 18.63 -1.79
N ARG A 307 4.23 17.32 -1.60
CA ARG A 307 3.61 16.78 -0.38
C ARG A 307 4.43 17.10 0.87
N ASN A 308 5.76 16.90 0.82
CA ASN A 308 6.64 17.31 1.92
C ASN A 308 6.58 18.83 2.16
N ASP A 309 6.47 19.65 1.12
CA ASP A 309 6.30 21.10 1.25
C ASP A 309 4.99 21.44 1.99
N LEU A 310 3.87 20.77 1.66
CA LEU A 310 2.61 20.91 2.41
C LEU A 310 2.72 20.47 3.87
N GLU A 311 3.39 19.34 4.14
CA GLU A 311 3.60 18.83 5.50
C GLU A 311 4.43 19.80 6.36
N LYS A 312 5.34 20.55 5.73
CA LYS A 312 6.12 21.63 6.36
C LYS A 312 5.42 22.98 6.38
N ASN A 313 4.14 23.03 5.97
CA ASN A 313 3.32 24.24 5.86
C ASN A 313 3.88 25.28 4.84
N ASN A 314 4.70 24.83 3.89
CA ASN A 314 5.24 25.60 2.77
C ASN A 314 4.29 25.54 1.57
N LYS A 315 3.06 26.04 1.78
CA LYS A 315 1.97 25.92 0.80
C LYS A 315 2.30 26.58 -0.54
N CYS A 316 3.00 27.72 -0.53
CA CYS A 316 3.35 28.44 -1.75
C CYS A 316 4.27 27.61 -2.66
N GLU A 317 5.29 26.97 -2.07
CA GLU A 317 6.26 26.12 -2.74
C GLU A 317 5.58 24.87 -3.32
N ALA A 318 4.70 24.23 -2.54
CA ALA A 318 3.89 23.11 -3.00
C ALA A 318 3.04 23.48 -4.22
N ILE A 319 2.36 24.64 -4.20
CA ILE A 319 1.55 25.13 -5.32
C ILE A 319 2.41 25.37 -6.57
N VAL A 320 3.62 25.91 -6.43
CA VAL A 320 4.55 26.11 -7.56
C VAL A 320 4.91 24.77 -8.19
N ARG A 321 5.22 23.75 -7.38
CA ARG A 321 5.49 22.38 -7.88
C ARG A 321 4.27 21.77 -8.54
N TYR A 322 3.09 21.85 -7.94
CA TYR A 322 1.86 21.34 -8.55
C TYR A 322 1.54 21.99 -9.89
N LYS A 323 1.79 23.29 -10.06
CA LYS A 323 1.65 23.96 -11.37
C LYS A 323 2.62 23.40 -12.41
N LYS A 324 3.88 23.14 -12.04
CA LYS A 324 4.87 22.48 -12.91
C LYS A 324 4.39 21.08 -13.32
N ILE A 325 3.89 20.30 -12.36
CA ILE A 325 3.36 18.95 -12.60
C ILE A 325 2.18 18.99 -13.56
N LEU A 326 1.21 19.87 -13.34
CA LEU A 326 0.02 20.00 -14.19
C LEU A 326 0.36 20.47 -15.62
N ALA A 327 1.43 21.24 -15.80
CA ALA A 327 1.92 21.59 -17.13
C ALA A 327 2.47 20.37 -17.90
N LEU A 328 2.96 19.34 -17.19
CA LEU A 328 3.51 18.12 -17.79
C LEU A 328 2.50 16.95 -17.83
N ALA A 329 1.58 16.90 -16.87
CA ALA A 329 0.78 15.72 -16.55
C ALA A 329 -0.68 16.04 -16.19
N SER A 330 -1.24 17.15 -16.70
CA SER A 330 -2.67 17.46 -16.55
C SER A 330 -3.59 16.38 -17.14
N ASP A 331 -3.07 15.58 -18.06
CA ASP A 331 -3.73 14.44 -18.69
C ASP A 331 -3.72 13.17 -17.83
N SER A 332 -2.93 13.15 -16.75
CA SER A 332 -2.76 12.00 -15.86
C SER A 332 -3.81 12.01 -14.76
N THR A 333 -4.68 10.99 -14.75
CA THR A 333 -5.63 10.74 -13.65
C THR A 333 -4.93 10.69 -12.30
N ASP A 334 -3.80 9.97 -12.22
CA ASP A 334 -3.06 9.79 -10.98
C ASP A 334 -2.51 11.11 -10.45
N ALA A 335 -1.97 11.95 -11.35
CA ALA A 335 -1.50 13.28 -10.95
C ALA A 335 -2.65 14.13 -10.39
N LEU A 336 -3.80 14.18 -11.06
CA LEU A 336 -4.95 14.94 -10.56
C LEU A 336 -5.48 14.39 -9.24
N TYR A 337 -5.57 13.07 -9.09
CA TYR A 337 -6.01 12.41 -7.87
C TYR A 337 -5.06 12.69 -6.70
N MET A 338 -3.75 12.52 -6.89
CA MET A 338 -2.75 12.75 -5.85
C MET A 338 -2.70 14.22 -5.43
N ILE A 339 -2.68 15.17 -6.38
CA ILE A 339 -2.64 16.60 -6.06
C ILE A 339 -3.90 17.03 -5.32
N SER A 340 -5.09 16.63 -5.82
CA SER A 340 -6.35 16.99 -5.17
C SER A 340 -6.48 16.38 -3.77
N GLY A 341 -6.00 15.14 -3.57
CA GLY A 341 -5.97 14.50 -2.26
C GLY A 341 -5.02 15.19 -1.28
N ASP A 342 -3.82 15.55 -1.74
CA ASP A 342 -2.82 16.26 -0.93
C ASP A 342 -3.33 17.63 -0.47
N LEU A 343 -3.91 18.41 -1.40
CA LEU A 343 -4.50 19.70 -1.12
C LEU A 343 -5.69 19.59 -0.16
N GLY A 344 -6.57 18.61 -0.37
CA GLY A 344 -7.74 18.37 0.48
C GLY A 344 -7.35 18.03 1.91
N LYS A 345 -6.37 17.14 2.10
CA LYS A 345 -5.83 16.77 3.41
C LYS A 345 -5.29 17.98 4.19
N HIS A 346 -4.78 18.99 3.49
CA HIS A 346 -4.22 20.20 4.09
C HIS A 346 -5.19 21.41 4.06
N GLY A 347 -6.48 21.19 3.77
CA GLY A 347 -7.51 22.24 3.75
C GLY A 347 -7.33 23.28 2.65
N ALA A 348 -6.50 22.99 1.63
CA ALA A 348 -6.24 23.86 0.49
C ALA A 348 -7.32 23.70 -0.60
N LEU A 349 -8.57 23.86 -0.20
CA LEU A 349 -9.73 23.59 -1.06
C LEU A 349 -9.84 24.56 -2.24
N GLU A 350 -9.52 25.83 -2.02
CA GLU A 350 -9.51 26.82 -3.12
C GLU A 350 -8.51 26.44 -4.20
N GLU A 351 -7.36 25.86 -3.83
CA GLU A 351 -6.37 25.38 -4.78
C GLU A 351 -6.87 24.18 -5.59
N ILE A 352 -7.72 23.31 -5.04
CA ILE A 352 -8.38 22.24 -5.81
C ILE A 352 -9.23 22.87 -6.92
N ILE A 353 -10.00 23.90 -6.61
CA ILE A 353 -10.85 24.59 -7.59
C ILE A 353 -10.00 25.36 -8.61
N ASN A 354 -8.90 25.97 -8.20
CA ASN A 354 -8.08 26.80 -9.07
C ASN A 354 -7.11 25.98 -9.96
N LEU A 355 -6.63 24.82 -9.48
CA LEU A 355 -5.62 24.02 -10.18
C LEU A 355 -6.20 22.79 -10.85
N ILE A 356 -7.12 22.07 -10.19
CA ILE A 356 -7.59 20.76 -10.65
C ILE A 356 -8.86 20.88 -11.47
N TYR A 357 -9.86 21.62 -10.97
CA TYR A 357 -11.15 21.74 -11.65
C TYR A 357 -11.06 22.23 -13.12
N PRO A 358 -10.19 23.18 -13.52
CA PRO A 358 -10.12 23.68 -14.90
C PRO A 358 -9.57 22.66 -15.90
N VAL A 359 -8.75 21.70 -15.43
CA VAL A 359 -8.14 20.66 -16.28
C VAL A 359 -8.85 19.32 -16.14
N TYR A 360 -9.68 19.14 -15.11
CA TYR A 360 -10.40 17.90 -14.87
C TYR A 360 -11.50 17.66 -15.93
N CYS A 361 -11.57 16.42 -16.42
CA CYS A 361 -12.54 15.95 -17.39
C CYS A 361 -12.94 14.53 -17.01
N LEU A 362 -14.23 14.28 -16.77
CA LEU A 362 -14.72 13.00 -16.26
C LEU A 362 -14.44 11.84 -17.22
N GLU A 363 -14.64 12.07 -18.51
CA GLU A 363 -14.45 11.07 -19.56
C GLU A 363 -12.99 10.62 -19.68
N LYS A 364 -12.05 11.51 -19.34
CA LYS A 364 -10.62 11.26 -19.43
C LYS A 364 -10.02 10.76 -18.11
N HIS A 365 -10.40 11.40 -17.02
CA HIS A 365 -9.77 11.22 -15.72
C HIS A 365 -10.56 10.33 -14.77
N GLY A 366 -11.76 9.89 -15.16
CA GLY A 366 -12.59 9.02 -14.34
C GLY A 366 -13.09 9.69 -13.06
N THR A 367 -13.51 8.85 -12.11
CA THR A 367 -14.32 9.24 -10.95
C THR A 367 -13.49 9.66 -9.74
N ASP A 368 -12.24 9.21 -9.62
CA ASP A 368 -11.48 9.37 -8.39
C ASP A 368 -11.12 10.84 -8.10
N PRO A 369 -10.58 11.62 -9.06
CA PRO A 369 -10.39 13.06 -8.85
C PRO A 369 -11.73 13.81 -8.67
N ALA A 370 -12.83 13.26 -9.23
CA ALA A 370 -14.15 13.87 -9.14
C ALA A 370 -14.65 13.98 -7.69
N MET A 371 -14.35 12.98 -6.86
CA MET A 371 -14.76 12.97 -5.45
C MET A 371 -14.10 14.12 -4.68
N ASN A 372 -12.80 14.32 -4.86
CA ASN A 372 -12.07 15.42 -4.22
C ASN A 372 -12.56 16.80 -4.70
N VAL A 373 -12.86 16.92 -6.00
CA VAL A 373 -13.43 18.14 -6.58
C VAL A 373 -14.84 18.41 -6.04
N LEU A 374 -15.72 17.41 -5.98
CA LEU A 374 -17.07 17.57 -5.42
C LEU A 374 -17.03 18.01 -3.96
N GLN A 375 -16.14 17.41 -3.17
CA GLN A 375 -15.96 17.78 -1.77
C GLN A 375 -15.54 19.25 -1.64
N ALA A 376 -14.55 19.69 -2.42
CA ALA A 376 -14.10 21.08 -2.41
C ALA A 376 -15.20 22.06 -2.87
N LEU A 377 -15.97 21.72 -3.91
CA LEU A 377 -17.10 22.53 -4.39
C LEU A 377 -18.20 22.65 -3.34
N LEU A 378 -18.49 21.58 -2.61
CA LEU A 378 -19.46 21.57 -1.53
C LEU A 378 -19.05 22.48 -0.38
N GLU A 379 -17.82 22.30 0.12
CA GLU A 379 -17.31 23.04 1.28
C GLU A 379 -17.13 24.54 1.00
N LEU A 380 -16.79 24.91 -0.23
CA LEU A 380 -16.65 26.31 -0.65
C LEU A 380 -17.98 26.94 -1.11
N GLY A 381 -19.08 26.18 -1.11
CA GLY A 381 -20.40 26.69 -1.46
C GLY A 381 -20.64 26.90 -2.97
N TYR A 382 -19.83 26.31 -3.84
CA TYR A 382 -20.00 26.34 -5.30
C TYR A 382 -21.11 25.38 -5.77
N SER A 383 -22.33 25.60 -5.29
CA SER A 383 -23.49 24.69 -5.46
C SER A 383 -23.81 24.38 -6.93
N ASP A 384 -23.79 25.38 -7.81
CA ASP A 384 -24.13 25.17 -9.24
C ASP A 384 -23.11 24.29 -9.96
N GLN A 385 -21.82 24.52 -9.69
CA GLN A 385 -20.73 23.72 -10.26
C GLN A 385 -20.76 22.29 -9.71
N GLY A 386 -20.98 22.14 -8.40
CA GLY A 386 -21.14 20.84 -7.74
C GLY A 386 -22.31 20.03 -8.31
N LYS A 387 -23.49 20.64 -8.44
CA LYS A 387 -24.69 20.02 -9.05
C LYS A 387 -24.45 19.63 -10.51
N SER A 388 -23.74 20.46 -11.27
CA SER A 388 -23.38 20.16 -12.66
C SER A 388 -22.48 18.93 -12.76
N LEU A 389 -21.43 18.84 -11.95
CA LEU A 389 -20.53 17.69 -11.92
C LEU A 389 -21.27 16.42 -11.42
N LEU A 390 -22.07 16.54 -10.37
CA LEU A 390 -22.87 15.43 -9.83
C LEU A 390 -23.85 14.88 -10.86
N SER A 391 -24.47 15.75 -11.67
CA SER A 391 -25.35 15.33 -12.77
C SER A 391 -24.61 14.51 -13.83
N LYS A 392 -23.33 14.81 -14.11
CA LYS A 392 -22.51 14.00 -15.02
C LYS A 392 -22.21 12.62 -14.41
N LEU A 393 -21.84 12.56 -13.14
CA LEU A 393 -21.57 11.30 -12.44
C LEU A 393 -22.81 10.39 -12.38
N LYS A 394 -24.00 10.96 -12.14
CA LYS A 394 -25.28 10.24 -12.19
C LYS A 394 -25.52 9.52 -13.53
N LYS A 395 -25.05 10.07 -14.64
CA LYS A 395 -25.22 9.47 -15.98
C LYS A 395 -24.33 8.26 -16.23
N LEU A 396 -23.33 8.00 -15.39
CA LEU A 396 -22.46 6.83 -15.54
C LEU A 396 -23.17 5.52 -15.16
N ASP A 397 -24.26 5.59 -14.40
CA ASP A 397 -25.05 4.43 -13.94
C ASP A 397 -24.18 3.32 -13.31
N ARG A 398 -23.23 3.76 -12.47
CA ARG A 398 -22.23 2.91 -11.80
C ARG A 398 -22.72 2.52 -10.40
N PRO A 399 -22.96 1.23 -10.12
CA PRO A 399 -23.47 0.79 -8.81
C PRO A 399 -22.58 1.18 -7.62
N ASP A 400 -21.26 1.17 -7.81
CA ASP A 400 -20.25 1.56 -6.82
C ASP A 400 -20.29 3.04 -6.43
N LEU A 401 -20.93 3.90 -7.23
CA LEU A 401 -21.02 5.34 -6.96
C LEU A 401 -22.34 5.76 -6.28
N VAL A 402 -23.33 4.87 -6.16
CA VAL A 402 -24.69 5.22 -5.73
C VAL A 402 -24.71 5.89 -4.36
N GLU A 403 -23.97 5.35 -3.39
CA GLU A 403 -23.91 5.92 -2.04
C GLU A 403 -23.27 7.32 -2.03
N HIS A 404 -22.16 7.50 -2.75
CA HIS A 404 -21.50 8.80 -2.89
C HIS A 404 -22.40 9.82 -3.58
N ILE A 405 -23.10 9.41 -4.64
CA ILE A 405 -24.02 10.27 -5.38
C ILE A 405 -25.16 10.75 -4.47
N HIS A 406 -25.77 9.85 -3.70
CA HIS A 406 -26.84 10.21 -2.76
C HIS A 406 -26.35 11.19 -1.69
N TYR A 407 -25.16 10.94 -1.12
CA TYR A 407 -24.55 11.84 -0.14
C TYR A 407 -24.41 13.27 -0.68
N TYR A 408 -23.84 13.44 -1.87
CA TYR A 408 -23.63 14.77 -2.46
C TYR A 408 -24.95 15.42 -2.89
N ASP A 409 -25.93 14.65 -3.36
CA ASP A 409 -27.24 15.19 -3.76
C ASP A 409 -27.98 15.82 -2.58
N ASP A 410 -27.99 15.13 -1.45
CA ASP A 410 -28.55 15.63 -0.19
C ASP A 410 -27.79 16.85 0.30
N ALA A 411 -26.45 16.83 0.22
CA ALA A 411 -25.60 17.92 0.68
C ALA A 411 -25.84 19.21 -0.13
N PHE A 412 -25.81 19.13 -1.46
CA PHE A 412 -26.02 20.30 -2.33
C PHE A 412 -27.46 20.84 -2.32
N THR A 413 -28.43 20.02 -1.91
CA THR A 413 -29.84 20.45 -1.73
C THR A 413 -30.01 21.26 -0.44
N LYS A 414 -29.25 20.96 0.62
CA LYS A 414 -29.29 21.67 1.91
C LYS A 414 -28.55 23.00 1.91
N CYS A 415 -27.67 23.25 0.94
CA CYS A 415 -26.92 24.49 0.78
C CYS A 415 -27.70 25.63 0.08
N VAL A 416 -29.05 25.55 -0.01
CA VAL A 416 -29.92 26.55 -0.65
C VAL A 416 -30.35 27.63 0.33
#